data_AF-A0A5C7P3H8-F1
#
_entry.id   AF-A0A5C7P3H8-F1
#
_cell.length_a   1.000
_cell.length_b   1.000
_cell.length_c   1.000
_cell.angle_alpha   90.00
_cell.angle_beta   90.00
_cell.angle_gamma   90.00
#
_symmetry.space_group_name_H-M   'P 1'
#
loop_
_entity.id
_entity.type
_entity.pdbx_description
1 polymer ?
#
loop_
_entity_poly.entity_id
_entity_poly.type
_entity_poly.pdbx_seq_one_letter_code
_entity_poly.pdbx_strand_id
1 'polypeptide(L)'
;MQEVKVGSTRRRLPADFLMDPVVVVALAVLLVNDHVLKGQFGNWWTGKLSDVAGLVLFPVLLVALFESARRTFARSEWAVGVSAFWRAAWLTAMTFTIIKTVPAATVAAESLNHVAATPLRALGLVDGVTVRQDPSDLLAVPFVLLAVWVGYRWRQES
;
A
#
# COMPACT_ATOMS: atom_id res chain seq x y z
N MET A 1 18.03 -46.15 8.05
CA MET A 1 18.49 -44.76 8.22
C MET A 1 17.36 -43.86 7.75
N GLN A 2 16.55 -43.33 8.66
CA GLN A 2 15.44 -42.43 8.30
C GLN A 2 15.99 -41.01 8.19
N GLU A 3 15.83 -40.40 7.02
CA GLU A 3 16.14 -39.00 6.78
C GLU A 3 15.21 -38.14 7.64
N VAL A 4 15.74 -37.57 8.72
CA VAL A 4 15.02 -36.57 9.51
C VAL A 4 14.91 -35.33 8.64
N LYS A 5 13.77 -35.19 7.96
CA LYS A 5 13.39 -33.98 7.24
C LYS A 5 13.17 -32.90 8.31
N VAL A 6 14.24 -32.15 8.62
CA VAL A 6 14.15 -30.95 9.46
C VAL A 6 13.33 -29.94 8.66
N GLY A 7 12.01 -30.02 8.79
CA GLY A 7 11.12 -29.00 8.30
C GLY A 7 11.46 -27.73 9.05
N SER A 8 12.19 -26.81 8.39
CA SER A 8 12.35 -25.46 8.89
C SER A 8 10.96 -24.83 8.89
N THR A 9 10.24 -24.94 10.01
CA THR A 9 9.05 -24.14 10.27
C THR A 9 9.52 -22.69 10.38
N ARG A 10 9.63 -22.00 9.23
CA ARG A 10 9.77 -20.56 9.20
C ARG A 10 8.64 -20.02 10.07
N ARG A 11 8.97 -19.43 11.22
CA ARG A 11 7.97 -18.71 12.03
C ARG A 11 7.44 -17.61 11.12
N ARG A 12 6.19 -17.76 10.68
CA ARG A 12 5.51 -16.75 9.89
C ARG A 12 5.21 -15.59 10.82
N LEU A 13 5.83 -14.43 10.58
CA LEU A 13 5.46 -13.23 11.28
C LEU A 13 4.26 -12.60 10.53
N PRO A 14 3.37 -11.91 11.26
CA PRO A 14 2.38 -11.04 10.65
C PRO A 14 3.09 -10.12 9.66
N ALA A 15 2.46 -9.90 8.51
CA ALA A 15 2.99 -8.99 7.49
C ALA A 15 4.33 -9.41 6.81
N ASP A 16 4.74 -10.68 6.87
CA ASP A 16 5.93 -11.19 6.14
C ASP A 16 5.90 -10.84 4.63
N PHE A 17 4.71 -10.76 4.04
CA PHE A 17 4.49 -10.39 2.65
C PHE A 17 4.90 -8.95 2.31
N LEU A 18 5.17 -8.09 3.30
CA LEU A 18 5.72 -6.75 3.05
C LEU A 18 7.15 -6.78 2.51
N MET A 19 7.87 -7.88 2.74
CA MET A 19 9.21 -8.10 2.19
C MET A 19 9.18 -8.65 0.76
N ASP A 20 7.99 -8.82 0.16
CA ASP A 20 7.88 -9.24 -1.22
C ASP A 20 8.53 -8.20 -2.15
N PRO A 21 9.35 -8.62 -3.14
CA PRO A 21 10.01 -7.70 -4.05
C PRO A 21 9.06 -6.70 -4.73
N VAL A 22 7.82 -7.09 -5.03
CA VAL A 22 6.83 -6.20 -5.64
C VAL A 22 6.47 -5.06 -4.69
N VAL A 23 6.30 -5.36 -3.40
CA VAL A 23 5.95 -4.38 -2.37
C VAL A 23 7.13 -3.45 -2.10
N VAL A 24 8.34 -4.00 -2.02
CA VAL A 24 9.57 -3.22 -1.82
C VAL A 24 9.82 -2.29 -3.00
N VAL A 25 9.64 -2.76 -4.24
CA VAL A 25 9.76 -1.91 -5.44
C VAL A 25 8.68 -0.84 -5.44
N ALA A 26 7.42 -1.17 -5.14
CA ALA A 26 6.35 -0.17 -5.05
C ALA A 26 6.66 0.91 -4.00
N LEU A 27 7.15 0.52 -2.82
CA LEU A 27 7.55 1.45 -1.77
C LEU A 27 8.74 2.32 -2.20
N ALA A 28 9.77 1.72 -2.79
CA ALA A 28 10.95 2.44 -3.28
C ALA A 28 10.56 3.44 -4.37
N VAL A 29 9.73 3.03 -5.32
CA VAL A 29 9.17 3.90 -6.36
C VAL A 29 8.42 5.05 -5.72
N LEU A 30 7.53 4.79 -4.77
CA LEU A 30 6.76 5.83 -4.09
C LEU A 30 7.67 6.85 -3.38
N LEU A 31 8.63 6.37 -2.59
CA LEU A 31 9.54 7.22 -1.82
C LEU A 31 10.44 8.07 -2.73
N VAL A 32 11.12 7.44 -3.69
CA VAL A 32 12.03 8.12 -4.61
C VAL A 32 11.25 9.10 -5.50
N ASN A 33 10.08 8.69 -5.98
CA ASN A 33 9.25 9.53 -6.82
C ASN A 33 8.76 10.78 -6.08
N ASP A 34 8.26 10.60 -4.85
CA ASP A 34 7.64 11.70 -4.12
C ASP A 34 8.64 12.63 -3.46
N HIS A 35 9.81 12.14 -3.03
CA HIS A 35 10.82 12.97 -2.35
C HIS A 35 11.87 13.56 -3.30
N VAL A 36 12.15 12.92 -4.44
CA VAL A 36 13.23 13.34 -5.35
C VAL A 36 12.67 13.79 -6.69
N LEU A 37 11.93 12.91 -7.38
CA LEU A 37 11.54 13.16 -8.77
C LEU A 37 10.50 14.27 -8.90
N LYS A 38 9.54 14.37 -7.96
CA LYS A 38 8.58 15.49 -7.94
C LYS A 38 9.28 16.83 -7.72
N GLY A 39 10.28 16.90 -6.85
CA GLY A 39 11.05 18.12 -6.58
C GLY A 39 11.94 18.57 -7.75
N GLN A 40 12.49 17.61 -8.51
CA GLN A 40 13.40 17.91 -9.62
C GLN A 40 12.70 18.09 -10.97
N PHE A 41 11.62 17.35 -11.21
CA PHE A 41 11.00 17.28 -12.54
C PHE A 41 9.54 17.73 -12.56
N GLY A 42 8.79 17.69 -11.45
CA GLY A 42 7.42 18.23 -11.37
C GLY A 42 6.47 17.80 -12.51
N ASN A 43 6.71 16.62 -13.09
CA ASN A 43 6.10 16.19 -14.36
C ASN A 43 4.83 15.37 -14.15
N TRP A 44 3.90 15.44 -15.11
CA TRP A 44 2.67 14.63 -15.16
C TRP A 44 2.88 13.13 -14.90
N TRP A 45 3.96 12.56 -15.46
CA TRP A 45 4.31 11.14 -15.30
C TRP A 45 4.63 10.73 -13.85
N THR A 46 5.18 11.64 -13.04
CA THR A 46 5.49 11.36 -11.63
C THR A 46 4.23 11.21 -10.79
N GLY A 47 3.14 11.89 -11.15
CA GLY A 47 1.83 11.70 -10.50
C GLY A 47 1.29 10.27 -10.68
N LYS A 48 1.31 9.78 -11.92
CA LYS A 48 0.80 8.45 -12.27
C LYS A 48 1.60 7.31 -11.67
N LEU A 49 2.93 7.47 -11.62
CA LEU A 49 3.80 6.46 -11.03
C LEU A 49 3.53 6.30 -9.53
N SER A 50 3.28 7.43 -8.84
CA SER A 50 2.84 7.43 -7.44
C SER A 50 1.49 6.75 -7.26
N ASP A 51 0.53 6.99 -8.16
CA ASP A 51 -0.80 6.37 -8.10
C ASP A 51 -0.72 4.85 -8.25
N VAL A 52 0.06 4.36 -9.23
CA VAL A 52 0.31 2.92 -9.41
C VAL A 52 0.99 2.32 -8.19
N ALA A 53 2.08 2.94 -7.70
CA ALA A 53 2.80 2.46 -6.53
C ALA A 53 1.90 2.40 -5.29
N GLY A 54 1.08 3.43 -5.07
CA GLY A 54 0.10 3.49 -4.00
C GLY A 54 -0.94 2.37 -4.10
N LEU A 55 -1.51 2.15 -5.29
CA LEU A 55 -2.54 1.11 -5.50
C LEU A 55 -2.01 -0.32 -5.31
N VAL A 56 -0.71 -0.54 -5.47
CA VAL A 56 -0.05 -1.81 -5.11
C VAL A 56 0.24 -1.89 -3.62
N LEU A 57 0.78 -0.82 -3.02
CA LEU A 57 1.26 -0.82 -1.64
C LEU A 57 0.13 -0.77 -0.59
N PHE A 58 -0.86 0.10 -0.78
CA PHE A 58 -1.92 0.36 0.21
C PHE A 58 -2.75 -0.88 0.59
N PRO A 59 -3.23 -1.73 -0.35
CA PRO A 59 -3.98 -2.91 0.01
C PRO A 59 -3.17 -3.88 0.87
N VAL A 60 -1.88 -4.04 0.55
CA VAL A 60 -0.95 -4.90 1.28
C VAL A 60 -0.72 -4.35 2.69
N LEU A 61 -0.48 -3.04 2.82
CA LEU A 61 -0.35 -2.37 4.12
C LEU A 61 -1.61 -2.52 4.98
N LEU A 62 -2.81 -2.41 4.40
CA LEU A 62 -4.08 -2.60 5.12
C LEU A 62 -4.20 -4.01 5.69
N VAL A 63 -3.83 -5.04 4.93
CA VAL A 63 -3.83 -6.42 5.43
C VAL A 63 -2.79 -6.59 6.53
N ALA A 64 -1.59 -6.03 6.37
CA ALA A 64 -0.53 -6.07 7.39
C ALA A 64 -0.94 -5.40 8.70
N LEU A 65 -1.58 -4.23 8.60
CA LEU A 65 -2.08 -3.50 9.77
C LEU A 65 -3.19 -4.28 10.46
N PHE A 66 -4.10 -4.89 9.69
CA PHE A 66 -5.18 -5.69 10.24
C PHE A 66 -4.68 -6.97 10.94
N GLU A 67 -3.68 -7.64 10.38
CA GLU A 67 -2.99 -8.76 11.04
C GLU A 67 -2.32 -8.33 12.34
N SER A 68 -1.56 -7.23 12.29
CA SER A 68 -0.85 -6.69 13.44
C SER A 68 -1.82 -6.28 14.55
N ALA A 69 -2.91 -5.59 14.21
CA ALA A 69 -3.96 -5.20 15.16
C ALA A 69 -4.64 -6.43 15.79
N ARG A 70 -4.98 -7.45 15.00
CA ARG A 70 -5.60 -8.68 15.55
C ARG A 70 -4.65 -9.45 16.47
N ARG A 71 -3.36 -9.48 16.16
CA ARG A 71 -2.36 -10.07 17.06
C ARG A 71 -2.27 -9.31 18.38
N THR A 72 -2.25 -7.97 18.33
CA THR A 72 -2.11 -7.12 19.53
C THR A 72 -3.38 -7.12 20.39
N PHE A 73 -4.54 -6.91 19.79
CA PHE A 73 -5.80 -6.72 20.53
C PHE A 73 -6.57 -8.02 20.78
N ALA A 74 -6.62 -8.92 19.80
CA ALA A 74 -7.41 -10.15 19.89
C ALA A 74 -6.57 -11.39 20.26
N ARG A 75 -5.23 -11.25 20.40
CA ARG A 75 -4.27 -12.35 20.63
C ARG A 75 -4.50 -13.56 19.72
N SER A 76 -4.99 -13.31 18.51
CA SER A 76 -5.28 -14.35 17.53
C SER A 76 -4.09 -14.52 16.59
N GLU A 77 -3.61 -15.75 16.46
CA GLU A 77 -2.52 -16.11 15.55
C GLU A 77 -3.01 -16.41 14.12
N TRP A 78 -4.32 -16.26 13.85
CA TRP A 78 -4.88 -16.65 12.56
C TRP A 78 -4.51 -15.65 11.45
N ALA A 79 -3.62 -16.08 10.55
CA ALA A 79 -3.24 -15.34 9.36
C ALA A 79 -4.45 -15.10 8.45
N VAL A 80 -4.64 -13.86 7.96
CA VAL A 80 -5.87 -13.54 7.23
C VAL A 80 -5.82 -14.15 5.83
N GLY A 81 -6.87 -14.86 5.45
CA GLY A 81 -6.96 -15.52 4.14
C GLY A 81 -6.92 -14.54 2.97
N VAL A 82 -6.77 -15.09 1.76
CA VAL A 82 -6.67 -14.32 0.49
C VAL A 82 -7.86 -13.36 0.29
N SER A 83 -9.03 -13.68 0.86
CA SER A 83 -10.20 -12.79 0.84
C SER A 83 -9.95 -11.41 1.49
N ALA A 84 -9.01 -11.27 2.42
CA ALA A 84 -8.64 -9.95 2.94
C ALA A 84 -7.87 -9.10 1.95
N PHE A 85 -7.04 -9.69 1.09
CA PHE A 85 -6.35 -8.95 0.03
C PHE A 85 -7.36 -8.41 -0.99
N TRP A 86 -8.37 -9.20 -1.35
CA TRP A 86 -9.47 -8.73 -2.20
C TRP A 86 -10.27 -7.59 -1.56
N ARG A 87 -10.65 -7.72 -0.28
CA ARG A 87 -11.36 -6.65 0.45
C ARG A 87 -10.54 -5.37 0.55
N ALA A 88 -9.25 -5.51 0.86
CA ALA A 88 -8.34 -4.37 0.93
C ALA A 88 -8.15 -3.72 -0.45
N ALA A 89 -7.95 -4.51 -1.50
CA ALA A 89 -7.80 -4.01 -2.87
C ALA A 89 -9.05 -3.27 -3.34
N TRP A 90 -10.23 -3.82 -3.07
CA TRP A 90 -11.50 -3.19 -3.39
C TRP A 90 -11.69 -1.88 -2.63
N LEU A 91 -11.40 -1.86 -1.33
CA LEU A 91 -11.47 -0.65 -0.51
C LEU A 91 -10.51 0.43 -1.02
N THR A 92 -9.25 0.07 -1.30
CA THR A 92 -8.26 1.02 -1.84
C THR A 92 -8.69 1.56 -3.20
N ALA A 93 -9.12 0.70 -4.13
CA ALA A 93 -9.59 1.11 -5.45
C ALA A 93 -10.79 2.06 -5.36
N MET A 94 -11.75 1.75 -4.49
CA MET A 94 -12.93 2.59 -4.27
C MET A 94 -12.53 3.95 -3.69
N THR A 95 -11.73 3.98 -2.62
CA THR A 95 -11.25 5.23 -2.02
C THR A 95 -10.47 6.07 -3.02
N PHE A 96 -9.58 5.47 -3.80
CA PHE A 96 -8.82 6.16 -4.85
C PHE A 96 -9.75 6.76 -5.92
N THR A 97 -10.71 5.97 -6.41
CA THR A 97 -11.67 6.40 -7.43
C THR A 97 -12.52 7.56 -6.92
N ILE A 98 -13.02 7.48 -5.68
CA ILE A 98 -13.80 8.55 -5.05
C ILE A 98 -12.95 9.83 -4.92
N ILE A 99 -11.70 9.73 -4.44
CA ILE A 99 -10.81 10.89 -4.30
C ILE A 99 -10.52 11.54 -5.65
N LYS A 100 -10.41 10.77 -6.74
CA LYS A 100 -10.14 11.31 -8.09
C LYS A 100 -11.38 11.85 -8.81
N THR A 101 -12.58 11.38 -8.46
CA THR A 101 -13.82 11.74 -9.18
C THR A 101 -14.68 12.76 -8.44
N VAL A 102 -14.61 12.83 -7.11
CA VAL A 102 -15.45 13.70 -6.29
C VAL A 102 -14.61 14.85 -5.71
N PRO A 103 -14.80 16.10 -6.16
CA PRO A 103 -14.03 17.25 -5.68
C PRO A 103 -14.06 17.42 -4.16
N ALA A 104 -15.22 17.20 -3.53
CA ALA A 104 -15.36 17.25 -2.07
C ALA A 104 -14.50 16.20 -1.35
N ALA A 105 -14.34 15.01 -1.94
CA ALA A 105 -13.50 13.96 -1.37
C ALA A 105 -12.02 14.28 -1.50
N THR A 106 -11.60 14.94 -2.59
CA THR A 106 -10.22 15.43 -2.75
C THR A 106 -9.89 16.43 -1.65
N VAL A 107 -10.74 17.43 -1.41
CA VAL A 107 -10.52 18.44 -0.35
C VAL A 107 -10.49 17.79 1.04
N ALA A 108 -11.35 16.81 1.29
CA ALA A 108 -11.34 16.06 2.55
C ALA A 108 -10.04 15.25 2.71
N ALA A 109 -9.58 14.57 1.67
CA ALA A 109 -8.33 13.81 1.67
C ALA A 109 -7.10 14.73 1.85
N GLU A 110 -7.10 15.90 1.20
CA GLU A 110 -6.06 16.92 1.37
C GLU A 110 -6.03 17.43 2.82
N SER A 111 -7.17 17.79 3.40
CA SER A 111 -7.23 18.25 4.80
C SER A 111 -6.75 17.20 5.80
N LEU A 112 -7.11 15.92 5.61
CA LEU A 112 -6.57 14.81 6.40
C LEU A 112 -5.06 14.66 6.22
N ASN A 113 -4.56 14.76 4.99
CA ASN A 113 -3.13 14.72 4.71
C ASN A 113 -2.39 15.90 5.36
N HIS A 114 -2.96 17.09 5.37
CA HIS A 114 -2.36 18.23 6.07
C HIS A 114 -2.22 17.95 7.56
N VAL A 115 -3.26 17.43 8.22
CA VAL A 115 -3.24 17.08 9.64
C VAL A 115 -2.24 15.95 9.91
N ALA A 116 -2.27 14.87 9.15
CA ALA A 116 -1.38 13.73 9.32
C ALA A 116 0.09 14.08 9.02
N ALA A 117 0.34 14.96 8.05
CA ALA A 117 1.67 15.43 7.71
C ALA A 117 2.17 16.54 8.65
N THR A 118 1.33 17.15 9.50
CA THR A 118 1.75 18.22 10.43
C THR A 118 3.01 17.90 11.24
N PRO A 119 3.13 16.73 11.92
CA PRO A 119 4.35 16.39 12.65
C PRO A 119 5.57 16.24 11.73
N LEU A 120 5.39 15.71 10.52
CA LEU A 120 6.48 15.55 9.55
C LEU A 120 6.89 16.88 8.88
N ARG A 121 5.93 17.79 8.66
CA ARG A 121 6.14 19.15 8.16
C ARG A 121 6.84 20.02 9.21
N ALA A 122 6.48 19.86 10.48
CA ALA A 122 7.17 20.52 11.59
C ALA A 122 8.66 20.12 11.67
N LEU A 123 9.00 18.93 11.19
CA LEU A 123 10.37 18.44 11.05
C LEU A 123 11.03 18.81 9.69
N GLY A 124 10.32 19.50 8.80
CA GLY A 124 10.84 19.92 7.49
C GLY A 124 11.02 18.79 6.48
N LEU A 125 10.35 17.64 6.67
CA LEU A 125 10.58 16.44 5.86
C LEU A 125 9.65 16.32 4.64
N VAL A 126 8.61 17.14 4.53
CA VAL A 126 7.60 17.03 3.45
C VAL A 126 7.11 18.40 3.00
N ASP A 127 7.23 18.69 1.71
CA ASP A 127 6.62 19.87 1.07
C ASP A 127 5.18 19.56 0.63
N GLY A 128 4.34 20.61 0.58
CA GLY A 128 2.89 20.46 0.38
C GLY A 128 2.49 19.69 -0.89
N VAL A 129 1.80 18.56 -0.71
CA VAL A 129 1.20 17.81 -1.83
C VAL A 129 -0.04 18.54 -2.32
N THR A 130 -0.03 19.01 -3.57
CA THR A 130 -1.21 19.51 -4.28
C THR A 130 -1.77 18.39 -5.15
N VAL A 131 -3.04 18.02 -4.96
CA VAL A 131 -3.66 16.94 -5.73
C VAL A 131 -4.31 17.52 -6.99
N ARG A 132 -3.67 17.33 -8.14
CA ARG A 132 -4.26 17.66 -9.44
C ARG A 132 -5.17 16.53 -9.88
N GLN A 133 -6.45 16.81 -10.14
CA GLN A 133 -7.41 15.82 -10.64
C GLN A 133 -7.18 15.56 -12.14
N ASP A 134 -6.78 14.34 -12.50
CA ASP A 134 -6.67 13.86 -13.88
C ASP A 134 -7.42 12.52 -14.05
N PRO A 135 -8.44 12.44 -14.92
CA PRO A 135 -9.18 11.19 -15.18
C PRO A 135 -8.32 10.02 -15.67
N SER A 136 -7.15 10.30 -16.28
CA SER A 136 -6.23 9.27 -16.76
C SER A 136 -5.54 8.49 -15.63
N ASP A 137 -5.66 8.95 -14.39
CA ASP A 137 -5.15 8.25 -13.20
C ASP A 137 -5.96 6.97 -12.89
N LEU A 138 -7.18 6.84 -13.44
CA LEU A 138 -7.97 5.61 -13.33
C LEU A 138 -7.32 4.41 -14.03
N LEU A 139 -6.38 4.65 -14.94
CA LEU A 139 -5.56 3.59 -15.54
C LEU A 139 -4.67 2.88 -14.51
N ALA A 140 -4.47 3.46 -13.32
CA ALA A 140 -3.74 2.84 -12.23
C ALA A 140 -4.59 1.82 -11.45
N VAL A 141 -5.93 1.89 -11.50
CA VAL A 141 -6.84 1.02 -10.72
C VAL A 141 -6.60 -0.48 -10.93
N PRO A 142 -6.34 -0.99 -12.15
CA PRO A 142 -6.04 -2.40 -12.35
C PRO A 142 -4.81 -2.90 -11.56
N PHE A 143 -3.87 -2.02 -11.18
CA PHE A 143 -2.66 -2.41 -10.48
C PHE A 143 -2.91 -2.91 -9.04
N VAL A 144 -4.10 -2.65 -8.46
CA VAL A 144 -4.49 -3.28 -7.17
C VAL A 144 -4.48 -4.81 -7.24
N LEU A 145 -4.62 -5.38 -8.44
CA LEU A 145 -4.57 -6.82 -8.65
C LEU A 145 -3.18 -7.40 -8.34
N LEU A 146 -2.10 -6.60 -8.44
CA LEU A 146 -0.76 -7.04 -8.02
C LEU A 146 -0.71 -7.29 -6.51
N ALA A 147 -1.40 -6.47 -5.71
CA ALA A 147 -1.51 -6.70 -4.27
C ALA A 147 -2.25 -8.02 -3.96
N VAL A 148 -3.31 -8.31 -4.73
CA VAL A 148 -4.04 -9.58 -4.62
C VAL A 148 -3.15 -10.75 -5.03
N TRP A 149 -2.37 -10.62 -6.11
CA TRP A 149 -1.44 -11.64 -6.57
C TRP A 149 -0.34 -11.95 -5.55
N VAL A 150 0.25 -10.93 -4.90
CA VAL A 150 1.19 -11.10 -3.78
C VAL A 150 0.52 -11.91 -2.67
N GLY A 151 -0.72 -11.56 -2.31
CA GLY A 151 -1.52 -12.31 -1.33
C GLY A 151 -1.72 -13.78 -1.72
N TYR A 152 -2.03 -14.08 -2.98
CA TYR A 152 -2.15 -15.46 -3.46
C TYR A 152 -0.83 -16.24 -3.37
N ARG A 153 0.29 -15.66 -3.80
CA ARG A 153 1.60 -16.32 -3.74
C ARG A 153 1.98 -16.72 -2.32
N TRP A 154 1.90 -15.76 -1.40
CA TRP A 154 2.24 -16.00 0.00
C TRP A 154 1.33 -17.00 0.70
N ARG A 155 0.06 -17.11 0.26
CA ARG A 155 -0.92 -18.03 0.85
C ARG A 155 -0.95 -19.42 0.20
N GLN A 156 -0.50 -19.59 -1.04
CA GLN A 156 -0.35 -20.92 -1.65
C GLN A 156 0.94 -21.63 -1.21
N GLU A 157 1.97 -20.87 -0.81
CA GLU A 157 3.16 -21.41 -0.17
C GLU A 157 2.93 -21.78 1.33
N SER A 158 1.68 -21.77 1.81
CA SER A 158 1.25 -22.06 3.19
C SER A 158 0.43 -23.33 3.29
#